data_AF-T0GB03-F1
#
_entry.id   AF-T0GB03-F1
#
_cell.length_a   1.000
_cell.length_b   1.000
_cell.length_c   1.000
_cell.angle_alpha   90.00
_cell.angle_beta   90.00
_cell.angle_gamma   90.00
#
_symmetry.space_group_name_H-M   'P 1'
#
loop_
_entity.id
_entity.type
_entity.pdbx_description
1 polymer ?
#
loop_
_entity_poly.entity_id
_entity_poly.type
_entity_poly.pdbx_seq_one_letter_code
_entity_poly.pdbx_strand_id
1 'polypeptide(L)'
;MAELSYFWVLAGSINGVVTPDLRVSFPHLYFFIFFIAHSGLVIGALYAVFGLKLYPRKWAVPRVILLSQLYFLSALIIDFLFRANYGYLMEKPNSPSLIDHLGVWPIYLINMQLIGSVLFCILYLPFYFKNKTNEQH
;
A
#
# COMPACT_ATOMS: atom_id res chain seq x y z
N MET A 1 -5.70 9.75 -9.84
CA MET A 1 -5.77 8.47 -10.60
C MET A 1 -6.27 7.40 -9.65
N ALA A 2 -7.38 6.70 -9.94
CA ALA A 2 -7.96 5.70 -9.01
C ALA A 2 -7.03 4.50 -8.74
N GLU A 3 -6.15 4.19 -9.70
CA GLU A 3 -5.21 3.06 -9.68
C GLU A 3 -4.20 3.15 -8.53
N LEU A 4 -3.67 4.35 -8.25
CA LEU A 4 -2.72 4.57 -7.16
C LEU A 4 -3.37 4.27 -5.81
N SER A 5 -4.54 4.87 -5.56
CA SER A 5 -5.32 4.63 -4.35
C SER A 5 -5.70 3.16 -4.22
N TYR A 6 -6.16 2.52 -5.30
CA TYR A 6 -6.54 1.11 -5.30
C TYR A 6 -5.38 0.19 -4.92
N PHE A 7 -4.23 0.34 -5.58
CA PHE A 7 -3.07 -0.51 -5.33
C PHE A 7 -2.45 -0.26 -3.95
N TRP A 8 -2.22 0.99 -3.56
CA TRP A 8 -1.64 1.29 -2.25
C TRP A 8 -2.53 0.85 -1.10
N VAL A 9 -3.83 1.10 -1.19
CA VAL A 9 -4.75 0.78 -0.11
C VAL A 9 -4.96 -0.74 0.01
N LEU A 10 -5.13 -1.45 -1.10
CA LEU A 10 -5.35 -2.90 -1.04
C LEU A 10 -4.08 -3.72 -0.82
N ALA A 11 -2.91 -3.26 -1.26
CA ALA A 11 -1.66 -3.96 -0.96
C ALA A 11 -1.11 -3.58 0.43
N GLY A 12 -1.35 -2.35 0.88
CA GLY A 12 -0.81 -1.80 2.12
C GLY A 12 -1.86 -1.67 3.22
N SER A 13 -2.74 -0.67 3.12
CA SER A 13 -3.64 -0.24 4.21
C SER A 13 -4.59 -1.33 4.70
N ILE A 14 -4.98 -2.30 3.86
CA ILE A 14 -5.82 -3.42 4.29
C ILE A 14 -5.20 -4.22 5.44
N ASN A 15 -3.86 -4.32 5.48
CA ASN A 15 -3.15 -5.01 6.56
C ASN A 15 -3.39 -4.33 7.91
N GLY A 16 -3.58 -3.01 7.95
CA GLY A 16 -3.92 -2.29 9.18
C GLY A 16 -5.31 -2.67 9.71
N VAL A 17 -6.24 -3.09 8.84
CA VAL A 17 -7.56 -3.60 9.26
C VAL A 17 -7.46 -5.04 9.76
N VAL A 18 -6.70 -5.89 9.07
CA VAL A 18 -6.58 -7.32 9.36
C VAL A 18 -5.67 -7.60 10.56
N THR A 19 -4.56 -6.87 10.64
CA THR A 19 -3.51 -7.01 11.65
C THR A 19 -3.19 -5.62 12.23
N PRO A 20 -4.08 -5.07 13.07
CA PRO A 20 -3.96 -3.69 13.56
C PRO A 20 -2.76 -3.52 14.48
N ASP A 21 -1.91 -2.52 14.18
CA ASP A 21 -0.83 -2.06 15.07
C ASP A 21 -1.35 -0.97 16.00
N LEU A 22 -2.19 -1.37 16.96
CA LEU A 22 -2.79 -0.48 17.95
C LEU A 22 -2.21 -0.75 19.34
N ARG A 23 -1.75 0.32 20.00
CA ARG A 23 -1.30 0.27 21.41
C ARG A 23 -2.45 0.44 22.42
N VAL A 24 -3.66 0.74 21.94
CA VAL A 24 -4.84 0.96 22.77
C VAL A 24 -6.00 0.10 22.27
N SER A 25 -6.82 -0.37 23.21
CA SER A 25 -8.00 -1.18 22.93
C SER A 25 -9.29 -0.37 23.00
N PHE A 26 -10.39 -0.99 22.57
CA PHE A 26 -11.73 -0.46 22.78
C PHE A 26 -12.00 -0.19 24.28
N PRO A 27 -12.63 0.94 24.65
CA PRO A 27 -13.27 1.95 23.80
C PRO A 27 -12.47 3.25 23.62
N HIS A 28 -11.13 3.19 23.50
CA HIS A 28 -10.32 4.40 23.36
C HIS A 28 -10.60 5.17 22.06
N LEU A 29 -10.60 6.51 22.06
CA LEU A 29 -10.87 7.32 20.85
C LEU A 29 -9.97 6.95 19.66
N TYR A 30 -8.66 6.79 19.88
CA TYR A 30 -7.70 6.34 18.86
C TYR A 30 -8.05 4.99 18.22
N PHE A 31 -8.69 4.06 18.94
CA PHE A 31 -9.17 2.81 18.37
C PHE A 31 -10.15 3.10 17.21
N PHE A 32 -11.14 3.97 17.46
CA PHE A 32 -12.11 4.35 16.43
C PHE A 32 -11.46 5.10 15.27
N ILE A 33 -10.59 6.07 15.55
CA ILE A 33 -9.88 6.84 14.51
C ILE A 33 -9.10 5.89 13.59
N PHE A 34 -8.37 4.94 14.16
CA PHE A 34 -7.58 3.98 13.41
C PHE A 34 -8.43 3.13 12.48
N PHE A 35 -9.51 2.51 12.99
CA PHE A 35 -10.37 1.65 12.17
C PHE A 35 -11.17 2.43 11.14
N ILE A 36 -11.64 3.63 11.47
CA ILE A 36 -12.33 4.52 10.51
C ILE A 36 -11.37 4.92 9.39
N ALA A 37 -10.13 5.30 9.72
CA ALA A 37 -9.14 5.69 8.72
C ALA A 37 -8.80 4.53 7.77
N HIS A 38 -8.42 3.36 8.30
CA HIS A 38 -8.01 2.23 7.48
C HIS A 38 -9.18 1.63 6.69
N SER A 39 -10.32 1.41 7.33
CA SER A 39 -11.50 0.86 6.63
C SER A 39 -12.08 1.86 5.65
N GLY A 40 -12.08 3.16 5.99
CA GLY A 40 -12.53 4.23 5.11
C GLY A 40 -11.68 4.33 3.84
N LEU A 41 -10.35 4.19 3.95
CA LEU A 41 -9.46 4.10 2.79
C LEU A 41 -9.83 2.90 1.91
N VAL A 42 -9.99 1.70 2.50
CA VAL A 42 -10.35 0.47 1.77
C VAL A 42 -11.68 0.64 1.03
N ILE A 43 -12.72 1.11 1.73
CA ILE A 43 -14.04 1.35 1.14
C ILE A 43 -13.94 2.39 0.03
N GLY A 44 -13.25 3.51 0.25
CA GLY A 44 -13.09 4.58 -0.74
C GLY A 44 -12.38 4.11 -2.01
N ALA A 45 -11.31 3.32 -1.86
CA ALA A 45 -10.57 2.75 -2.97
C ALA A 45 -11.43 1.77 -3.79
N LEU A 46 -12.17 0.88 -3.12
CA LEU A 46 -13.10 -0.04 -3.77
C LEU A 46 -14.24 0.70 -4.45
N TYR A 47 -14.81 1.72 -3.81
CA TYR A 47 -15.88 2.53 -4.36
C TYR A 47 -15.42 3.29 -5.62
N ALA A 48 -14.22 3.84 -5.63
CA ALA A 48 -13.67 4.50 -6.81
C ALA A 48 -13.54 3.53 -8.01
N VAL A 49 -13.02 2.32 -7.78
CA VAL A 49 -12.79 1.36 -8.86
C VAL A 49 -14.09 0.68 -9.31
N PHE A 50 -14.89 0.17 -8.39
CA PHE A 50 -16.07 -0.63 -8.70
C PHE A 50 -17.37 0.18 -8.76
N GLY A 51 -17.56 1.14 -7.84
CA GLY A 51 -18.75 2.00 -7.81
C GLY A 51 -18.73 3.04 -8.92
N LEU A 52 -17.66 3.82 -9.01
CA LEU A 52 -17.48 4.85 -10.05
C LEU A 52 -16.92 4.29 -11.36
N LYS A 53 -16.66 2.98 -11.43
CA LYS A 53 -16.13 2.30 -12.62
C LYS A 53 -14.80 2.89 -13.12
N LEU A 54 -14.00 3.50 -12.24
CA LEU A 54 -12.68 4.05 -12.55
C LEU A 54 -11.63 2.93 -12.55
N TYR A 55 -11.75 2.00 -13.49
CA TYR A 55 -10.89 0.83 -13.57
C TYR A 55 -9.42 1.20 -13.87
N PRO A 56 -8.45 0.47 -13.28
CA PRO A 56 -7.05 0.56 -13.66
C PRO A 56 -6.85 0.44 -15.17
N ARG A 57 -6.23 1.46 -15.78
CA ARG A 57 -5.97 1.48 -17.22
C ARG A 57 -4.80 0.58 -17.58
N LYS A 58 -4.56 0.40 -18.88
CA LYS A 58 -3.34 -0.24 -19.38
C LYS A 58 -2.12 0.46 -18.81
N TRP A 59 -1.06 -0.31 -18.57
CA TRP A 59 0.18 0.18 -17.96
C TRP A 59 -0.01 0.77 -16.56
N ALA A 60 -1.07 0.42 -15.83
CA ALA A 60 -1.28 0.87 -14.44
C ALA A 60 -0.15 0.44 -13.52
N VAL A 61 0.23 -0.85 -13.57
CA VAL A 61 1.28 -1.41 -12.70
C VAL A 61 2.61 -0.66 -12.80
N PRO A 62 3.26 -0.53 -13.98
CA PRO A 62 4.54 0.19 -14.07
C PRO A 62 4.42 1.67 -13.71
N ARG A 63 3.30 2.34 -14.02
CA ARG A 63 3.06 3.73 -13.58
C ARG A 63 3.02 3.85 -12.06
N VAL A 64 2.31 2.96 -11.39
CA VAL A 64 2.20 2.99 -9.93
C VAL A 64 3.48 2.54 -9.25
N ILE A 65 4.22 1.57 -9.82
CA ILE A 65 5.57 1.23 -9.35
C ILE A 65 6.48 2.45 -9.42
N LEU A 66 6.52 3.16 -10.56
CA LEU A 66 7.35 4.35 -10.71
C LEU A 66 7.00 5.44 -9.68
N LEU A 67 5.71 5.72 -9.48
CA LEU A 67 5.25 6.67 -8.45
C LEU A 67 5.61 6.20 -7.04
N SER A 68 5.55 4.90 -6.78
CA SER A 68 5.93 4.30 -5.48
C SER A 68 7.42 4.42 -5.23
N GLN A 69 8.26 4.26 -6.27
CA GLN A 69 9.70 4.47 -6.18
C GLN A 69 10.04 5.94 -5.89
N LEU A 70 9.39 6.86 -6.60
CA LEU A 70 9.57 8.30 -6.36
C LEU A 70 9.19 8.67 -4.92
N TYR A 71 8.05 8.18 -4.45
CA TYR A 71 7.61 8.36 -3.08
C TYR A 71 8.60 7.76 -2.07
N PHE A 72 9.00 6.51 -2.27
CA PHE A 72 9.94 5.81 -1.40
C PHE A 72 11.27 6.56 -1.28
N LEU A 73 11.86 6.99 -2.40
CA LEU A 73 13.10 7.76 -2.39
C LEU A 73 12.92 9.10 -1.65
N SER A 74 11.80 9.79 -1.89
CA SER A 74 11.50 11.05 -1.20
C SER A 74 11.36 10.86 0.32
N ALA A 75 10.67 9.82 0.75
CA ALA A 75 10.49 9.48 2.15
C ALA A 75 11.81 9.07 2.79
N LEU A 76 12.62 8.24 2.12
CA LEU A 76 13.92 7.81 2.60
C LEU A 76 14.89 9.00 2.78
N ILE A 77 14.89 9.96 1.85
CA ILE A 77 15.68 11.19 1.96
C ILE A 77 15.22 12.02 3.15
N ILE A 78 13.90 12.22 3.31
CA ILE A 78 13.35 12.98 4.45
C ILE A 78 13.71 12.30 5.77
N ASP A 79 13.51 10.99 5.88
CA ASP A 79 13.84 10.24 7.10
C ASP A 79 15.33 10.35 7.45
N PHE A 80 16.20 10.24 6.45
CA PHE A 80 17.63 10.42 6.63
C PHE A 80 17.99 11.84 7.10
N LEU A 81 17.41 12.88 6.47
CA LEU A 81 17.68 14.28 6.79
C LEU A 81 17.20 14.68 8.19
N PHE A 82 16.01 14.21 8.58
CA PHE A 82 15.37 14.59 9.84
C PHE A 82 15.59 13.57 10.97
N ARG A 83 16.37 12.51 10.72
CA ARG A 83 16.54 11.38 11.64
C ARG A 83 15.19 10.80 12.10
N ALA A 84 14.23 10.77 11.17
CA ALA A 84 12.92 10.19 11.37
C ALA A 84 12.92 8.71 10.93
N ASN A 85 11.81 8.02 11.18
CA ASN A 85 11.62 6.63 10.76
C ASN A 85 10.17 6.41 10.30
N TYR A 86 9.72 7.26 9.38
CA TYR A 86 8.39 7.18 8.82
C TYR A 86 8.28 5.99 7.86
N GLY A 87 7.30 5.12 8.07
CA GLY A 87 7.14 3.91 7.24
C GLY A 87 8.23 2.86 7.47
N TYR A 88 8.97 2.94 8.58
CA TYR A 88 10.01 1.99 8.96
C TYR A 88 11.15 1.88 7.93
N LEU A 89 11.54 3.02 7.33
CA LEU A 89 12.58 3.07 6.29
C LEU A 89 14.00 3.06 6.86
N MET A 90 14.19 3.50 8.10
CA MET A 90 15.49 3.54 8.76
C MET A 90 15.67 2.36 9.71
N GLU A 91 14.63 2.02 10.47
CA GLU A 91 14.65 0.94 11.45
C GLU A 91 13.31 0.20 11.48
N LYS A 92 13.34 -1.08 11.86
CA LYS A 92 12.14 -1.91 12.01
C LYS A 92 11.28 -1.43 13.20
N PRO A 93 9.97 -1.73 13.21
CA PRO A 93 9.15 -1.53 14.40
C PRO A 93 9.70 -2.33 15.58
N ASN A 94 9.55 -1.79 16.80
CA ASN A 94 9.86 -2.52 18.04
C ASN A 94 8.82 -3.61 18.36
N SER A 95 7.63 -3.54 17.75
CA SER A 95 6.59 -4.57 17.85
C SER A 95 6.84 -5.69 16.84
N PRO A 96 6.52 -6.96 17.19
CA PRO A 96 6.59 -8.07 16.24
C PRO A 96 5.80 -7.76 14.97
N SER A 97 6.44 -7.89 13.82
CA SER A 97 5.84 -7.57 12.53
C SER A 97 6.32 -8.50 11.42
N LEU A 98 5.59 -8.50 10.30
CA LEU A 98 6.01 -9.23 9.09
C LEU A 98 7.39 -8.78 8.59
N ILE A 99 7.81 -7.54 8.87
CA ILE A 99 9.09 -6.96 8.46
C ILE A 99 10.27 -7.68 9.14
N ASP A 100 10.05 -8.29 10.31
CA ASP A 100 11.09 -9.01 11.03
C ASP A 100 11.63 -10.19 10.23
N HIS A 101 10.79 -10.80 9.39
CA HIS A 101 11.12 -11.93 8.54
C HIS A 101 11.76 -11.55 7.19
N LEU A 102 11.92 -10.25 6.90
CA LEU A 102 12.37 -9.78 5.58
C LEU A 102 13.88 -9.45 5.52
N GLY A 103 14.67 -9.84 6.52
CA GLY A 103 16.13 -9.61 6.55
C GLY A 103 16.56 -8.32 7.24
N VAL A 104 17.86 -8.02 7.26
CA VAL A 104 18.43 -6.82 7.91
C VAL A 104 18.29 -5.57 7.04
N TRP A 105 18.44 -4.37 7.61
CA TRP A 105 18.51 -3.14 6.82
C TRP A 105 19.76 -3.18 5.90
N PRO A 106 19.67 -2.78 4.61
CA PRO A 106 18.51 -2.30 3.86
C PRO A 106 17.76 -3.39 3.07
N ILE A 107 18.11 -4.68 3.24
CA ILE A 107 17.57 -5.82 2.47
C ILE A 107 16.05 -5.91 2.61
N TYR A 108 15.49 -5.70 3.81
CA TYR A 108 14.04 -5.76 3.98
C TYR A 108 13.28 -4.69 3.18
N LEU A 109 13.90 -3.53 2.91
CA LEU A 109 13.29 -2.49 2.08
C LEU A 109 13.12 -2.97 0.64
N ILE A 110 14.12 -3.71 0.12
CA ILE A 110 14.06 -4.32 -1.21
C ILE A 110 12.95 -5.37 -1.23
N ASN A 111 12.90 -6.23 -0.21
CA ASN A 111 11.87 -7.26 -0.10
C ASN A 111 10.46 -6.66 -0.01
N MET A 112 10.25 -5.58 0.76
CA MET A 112 8.98 -4.88 0.82
C MET A 112 8.56 -4.32 -0.53
N GLN A 113 9.49 -3.73 -1.29
CA GLN A 113 9.22 -3.22 -2.64
C GLN A 113 8.87 -4.34 -3.63
N LEU A 114 9.54 -5.48 -3.54
CA LEU A 114 9.25 -6.66 -4.36
C LEU A 114 7.86 -7.22 -4.04
N ILE A 115 7.55 -7.43 -2.76
CA ILE A 115 6.24 -7.91 -2.31
C ILE A 115 5.14 -6.95 -2.77
N GLY A 116 5.32 -5.63 -2.57
CA GLY A 116 4.37 -4.61 -3.03
C GLY A 116 4.15 -4.66 -4.54
N SER A 117 5.23 -4.81 -5.32
CA SER A 117 5.15 -4.92 -6.79
C SER A 117 4.40 -6.19 -7.23
N VAL A 118 4.63 -7.32 -6.58
CA VAL A 118 3.91 -8.57 -6.83
C VAL A 118 2.42 -8.41 -6.50
N LEU A 119 2.08 -7.78 -5.37
CA LEU A 119 0.70 -7.50 -5.00
C LEU A 119 0.01 -6.59 -6.01
N PHE A 120 0.69 -5.57 -6.53
CA PHE A 120 0.14 -4.70 -7.59
C PHE A 120 -0.16 -5.50 -8.86
N CYS A 121 0.71 -6.43 -9.26
CA CYS A 121 0.45 -7.33 -10.38
C CYS A 121 -0.79 -8.19 -10.13
N ILE A 122 -0.91 -8.81 -8.95
CA ILE A 122 -2.05 -9.64 -8.57
C ILE A 122 -3.36 -8.83 -8.61
N LEU A 123 -3.36 -7.64 -7.99
CA LEU A 123 -4.52 -6.74 -7.98
C LEU A 123 -4.90 -6.24 -9.38
N TYR A 124 -3.95 -6.18 -10.32
CA TYR A 124 -4.21 -5.76 -11.70
C TYR A 124 -4.77 -6.89 -12.59
N LEU A 125 -4.58 -8.17 -12.23
CA LEU A 125 -5.02 -9.33 -13.02
C LEU A 125 -6.45 -9.22 -13.59
N PRO A 126 -7.51 -8.93 -12.79
CA PRO A 126 -8.87 -8.85 -13.32
C PRO A 126 -9.04 -7.75 -14.37
N PHE A 127 -8.27 -6.66 -14.27
CA PHE A 127 -8.32 -5.53 -15.20
C PHE A 127 -7.48 -5.77 -16.45
N TYR A 128 -6.41 -6.57 -16.36
CA TYR A 128 -5.64 -6.98 -17.53
C TYR A 128 -6.53 -7.71 -18.55
N PHE A 129 -7.30 -8.70 -18.11
CA PHE A 129 -8.21 -9.45 -18.99
C PHE A 129 -9.27 -8.54 -19.60
N LYS A 130 -9.87 -7.65 -18.80
CA LYS A 130 -10.87 -6.68 -19.27
C LYS A 130 -10.30 -5.71 -20.32
N ASN A 131 -9.10 -5.18 -20.07
CA ASN A 131 -8.46 -4.21 -20.96
C ASN A 131 -8.04 -4.84 -22.29
N LYS A 132 -7.74 -6.16 -22.31
CA LYS A 132 -7.44 -6.93 -23.51
C LYS A 132 -8.68 -7.15 -24.38
N THR A 133 -9.83 -7.47 -23.78
CA THR A 133 -11.10 -7.62 -24.52
C THR A 133 -11.53 -6.33 -25.22
N ASN A 134 -11.33 -5.18 -24.57
CA ASN A 134 -11.63 -3.86 -25.16
C ASN A 134 -10.67 -3.46 -26.31
N GLU A 135 -9.58 -4.18 -26.56
CA GLU A 135 -8.71 -3.94 -27.74
C GLU A 135 -9.14 -4.73 -28.96
N GLN A 136 -9.95 -5.77 -28.77
CA GLN A 136 -10.41 -6.66 -29.85
C GLN A 136 -11.74 -6.21 -30.48
N HIS A 137 -12.32 -5.13 -29.95
CA HIS A 137 -13.51 -4.45 -30.45
C HIS A 137 -13.16 -3.02 -30.81
#